data_AF-A0A1J5EP86-F1
#
_entry.id   AF-A0A1J5EP86-F1
#
_cell.length_a   1.000
_cell.length_b   1.000
_cell.length_c   1.000
_cell.angle_alpha   90.00
_cell.angle_beta   90.00
_cell.angle_gamma   90.00
#
_symmetry.space_group_name_H-M   'P 1'
#
loop_
_entity.id
_entity.type
_entity.pdbx_description
1 polymer ?
#
loop_
_entity_poly.entity_id
_entity_poly.type
_entity_poly.pdbx_seq_one_letter_code
_entity_poly.pdbx_strand_id
1 'polypeptide(L)'
;MPLELIERRIFVLRGEKVLVDRHLAEMYGIETRVFNQAVKRNLERFPSEFMFQVTKEERDQVITVCDDLAPLKYARTTPYVFTEYGVAMLSSILKSKRAIQVNIEIIKAFVQLRNMMISHKNMKKKIEEMEAKYDEQFQVVFQALRQLLDEEEKPKRKIGF
;
A
#
# COMPACT_ATOMS: atom_id res chain seq x y z
N MET A 1 -5.13 14.13 -8.83
CA MET A 1 -4.98 13.85 -7.38
C MET A 1 -3.50 13.81 -7.09
N PRO A 2 -3.01 14.44 -6.01
CA PRO A 2 -1.59 14.40 -5.65
C PRO A 2 -1.15 12.96 -5.38
N LEU A 3 0.05 12.60 -5.86
CA LEU A 3 0.59 11.24 -5.72
C LEU A 3 0.77 10.85 -4.24
N GLU A 4 1.21 11.80 -3.40
CA GLU A 4 1.45 11.56 -1.97
C GLU A 4 0.18 11.13 -1.22
N LEU A 5 -1.00 11.58 -1.69
CA LEU A 5 -2.27 11.18 -1.09
C LEU A 5 -2.59 9.71 -1.37
N ILE A 6 -2.22 9.21 -2.55
CA ILE A 6 -2.41 7.82 -2.94
C ILE A 6 -1.43 6.94 -2.16
N GLU A 7 -0.16 7.35 -2.07
CA GLU A 7 0.88 6.64 -1.32
C GLU A 7 0.47 6.42 0.15
N ARG A 8 -0.11 7.43 0.81
CA ARG A 8 -0.59 7.32 2.19
C ARG A 8 -1.74 6.34 2.39
N ARG A 9 -2.49 6.02 1.34
CA ARG A 9 -3.60 5.06 1.38
C ARG A 9 -3.17 3.64 1.03
N ILE A 10 -1.95 3.46 0.48
CA ILE A 10 -1.37 2.15 0.23
C ILE A 10 -0.77 1.62 1.54
N PHE A 11 -1.18 0.43 1.94
CA PHE A 11 -0.63 -0.22 3.13
C PHE A 11 -0.35 -1.70 2.87
N VAL A 12 0.39 -2.33 3.80
CA VAL A 12 0.76 -3.74 3.67
C VAL A 12 -0.25 -4.62 4.41
N LEU A 13 -0.82 -5.58 3.69
CA LEU A 13 -1.68 -6.62 4.25
C LEU A 13 -1.32 -7.97 3.61
N ARG A 14 -1.12 -9.00 4.44
CA ARG A 14 -0.62 -10.32 3.98
C ARG A 14 0.69 -10.27 3.16
N GLY A 15 1.55 -9.29 3.45
CA GLY A 15 2.80 -9.08 2.71
C GLY A 15 2.64 -8.32 1.39
N GLU A 16 1.41 -8.02 0.98
CA GLU A 16 1.10 -7.31 -0.26
C GLU A 16 0.76 -5.85 -0.01
N LYS A 17 1.17 -4.97 -0.93
CA LYS A 17 0.74 -3.56 -0.91
C LYS A 17 -0.66 -3.47 -1.51
N VAL A 18 -1.61 -2.97 -0.74
CA VAL A 18 -3.04 -2.97 -1.09
C VAL A 18 -3.71 -1.63 -0.90
N LEU A 19 -4.82 -1.45 -1.62
CA LEU A 19 -5.78 -0.34 -1.48
C LEU A 19 -7.17 -0.88 -1.16
N VAL A 20 -7.92 -0.16 -0.31
CA VAL A 20 -9.29 -0.53 0.07
C VAL A 20 -10.30 -0.04 -0.96
N ASP A 21 -11.34 -0.84 -1.21
CA ASP A 21 -12.45 -0.54 -2.13
C ASP A 21 -13.07 0.84 -1.91
N ARG A 22 -13.24 1.26 -0.66
CA ARG A 22 -13.81 2.55 -0.28
C ARG A 22 -12.95 3.71 -0.75
N HIS A 23 -11.63 3.63 -0.53
CA HIS A 23 -10.69 4.64 -0.99
C HIS A 23 -10.63 4.68 -2.51
N LEU A 24 -10.55 3.51 -3.16
CA LEU A 24 -10.57 3.43 -4.62
C LEU A 24 -11.84 4.08 -5.18
N ALA A 25 -13.01 3.73 -4.67
CA ALA A 25 -14.29 4.29 -5.11
C ALA A 25 -14.32 5.83 -4.97
N GLU A 26 -13.84 6.36 -3.84
CA GLU A 26 -13.69 7.81 -3.60
C GLU A 26 -12.76 8.48 -4.64
N MET A 27 -11.59 7.88 -4.89
CA MET A 27 -10.65 8.38 -5.91
C MET A 27 -11.32 8.40 -7.29
N TYR A 28 -11.98 7.31 -7.66
CA TYR A 28 -12.73 7.16 -8.90
C TYR A 28 -13.96 8.07 -9.00
N GLY A 29 -14.42 8.64 -7.88
CA GLY A 29 -15.57 9.52 -7.82
C GLY A 29 -16.90 8.79 -7.96
N ILE A 30 -16.97 7.53 -7.49
CA ILE A 30 -18.18 6.71 -7.52
C ILE A 30 -18.48 6.13 -6.14
N GLU A 31 -19.73 5.73 -5.89
CA GLU A 31 -20.09 5.06 -4.64
C GLU A 31 -19.37 3.70 -4.50
N THR A 32 -18.94 3.35 -3.28
CA THR A 32 -18.31 2.05 -2.99
C THR A 32 -19.21 0.88 -3.38
N ARG A 33 -20.54 1.02 -3.23
CA ARG A 33 -21.50 0.01 -3.66
C ARG A 33 -21.48 -0.20 -5.18
N VAL A 34 -21.43 0.88 -5.95
CA VAL A 34 -21.38 0.84 -7.43
C VAL A 34 -20.03 0.26 -7.89
N PHE A 35 -18.94 0.68 -7.26
CA PHE A 35 -17.60 0.13 -7.49
C PHE A 35 -17.59 -1.40 -7.27
N ASN A 36 -18.04 -1.85 -6.10
CA ASN A 36 -18.08 -3.28 -5.76
C ASN A 36 -19.03 -4.08 -6.68
N GLN A 37 -20.11 -3.46 -7.16
CA GLN A 37 -20.99 -4.08 -8.14
C GLN A 37 -20.29 -4.28 -9.50
N ALA A 38 -19.52 -3.29 -9.97
CA ALA A 38 -18.76 -3.40 -11.21
C ALA A 38 -17.70 -4.52 -11.13
N VAL A 39 -17.02 -4.63 -9.99
CA VAL A 39 -16.06 -5.71 -9.72
C VAL A 39 -16.75 -7.07 -9.68
N LYS A 40 -17.86 -7.20 -8.94
CA LYS A 40 -18.62 -8.46 -8.84
C LYS A 40 -19.15 -8.98 -10.18
N ARG A 41 -19.48 -8.08 -11.12
CA ARG A 41 -19.89 -8.46 -12.49
C ARG A 41 -18.73 -9.00 -13.35
N ASN A 42 -17.50 -8.80 -12.91
CA ASN A 42 -16.30 -9.13 -13.66
C ASN A 42 -15.32 -9.98 -12.83
N LEU A 43 -15.82 -10.82 -11.89
CA LEU A 43 -14.97 -11.56 -10.94
C LEU A 43 -13.92 -12.46 -11.61
N GLU A 44 -14.17 -12.96 -12.82
CA GLU A 44 -13.21 -13.74 -13.60
C GLU A 44 -11.90 -12.99 -13.86
N ARG A 45 -11.93 -11.65 -13.82
CA ARG A 45 -10.76 -10.77 -13.98
C ARG A 45 -9.97 -10.55 -12.69
N PHE A 46 -10.50 -11.00 -11.56
CA PHE A 46 -9.94 -10.73 -10.25
C PHE A 46 -9.69 -12.03 -9.49
N PRO A 47 -8.60 -12.75 -9.82
CA PRO A 47 -8.15 -13.85 -8.98
C PRO A 47 -7.82 -13.37 -7.56
N SER A 48 -7.68 -14.31 -6.62
CA SER A 48 -7.44 -14.01 -5.20
C SER A 48 -6.17 -13.21 -4.93
N GLU A 49 -5.19 -13.28 -5.83
CA GLU A 49 -3.94 -12.50 -5.77
C GLU A 49 -4.14 -11.02 -6.15
N PHE A 50 -5.23 -10.71 -6.84
CA PHE A 50 -5.51 -9.37 -7.37
C PHE A 50 -6.46 -8.62 -6.45
N MET A 51 -7.44 -9.34 -5.91
CA MET A 51 -8.33 -8.81 -4.88
C MET A 51 -8.71 -9.90 -3.90
N PHE A 52 -8.97 -9.50 -2.66
CA PHE A 52 -9.58 -10.37 -1.68
C PHE A 52 -10.40 -9.56 -0.69
N GLN A 53 -11.34 -10.23 -0.04
CA GLN A 53 -12.09 -9.65 1.05
C GLN A 53 -11.32 -9.86 2.35
N VAL A 54 -11.17 -8.81 3.15
CA VAL A 54 -10.46 -8.93 4.43
C VAL A 54 -11.28 -9.73 5.43
N THR A 55 -10.61 -10.48 6.30
CA THR A 55 -11.30 -11.19 7.39
C THR A 55 -11.78 -10.21 8.45
N LYS A 56 -12.57 -10.69 9.42
CA LYS A 56 -13.03 -9.86 10.53
C LYS A 56 -11.86 -9.41 11.42
N GLU A 57 -10.86 -10.27 11.54
CA GLU A 57 -9.64 -10.04 12.32
C GLU A 57 -8.74 -9.00 11.62
N GLU A 58 -8.59 -9.10 10.30
CA GLU A 58 -7.81 -8.16 9.49
C GLU A 58 -8.47 -6.78 9.37
N ARG A 59 -9.80 -6.71 9.49
CA ARG A 59 -10.52 -5.45 9.42
C ARG A 59 -10.03 -4.45 10.45
N ASP A 60 -9.73 -4.89 11.67
CA ASP A 60 -9.27 -3.98 12.73
C ASP A 60 -7.87 -3.43 12.40
N GLN A 61 -7.02 -4.22 11.73
CA GLN A 61 -5.76 -3.74 11.18
C GLN A 61 -5.99 -2.66 10.10
N VAL A 62 -6.90 -2.91 9.16
CA VAL A 62 -7.25 -1.94 8.10
C VAL A 62 -7.77 -0.63 8.68
N ILE A 63 -8.63 -0.69 9.69
CA ILE A 63 -9.19 0.50 10.38
C ILE A 63 -8.11 1.26 11.14
N THR A 64 -7.18 0.55 11.77
CA THR A 64 -6.07 1.19 12.50
C THR A 64 -5.13 1.95 11.58
N VAL A 65 -4.95 1.45 10.35
CA VAL A 65 -4.10 2.10 9.35
C VAL A 65 -4.85 3.25 8.66
N CYS A 66 -6.17 3.10 8.48
CA CYS A 66 -7.01 4.06 7.79
C CYS A 66 -8.08 4.60 8.74
N ASP A 67 -7.77 5.68 9.45
CA ASP A 67 -8.65 6.27 10.47
C ASP A 67 -10.04 6.65 9.91
N ASP A 68 -10.13 6.97 8.60
CA ASP A 68 -11.37 7.28 7.89
C ASP A 68 -12.26 6.05 7.61
N LEU A 69 -11.75 4.85 7.87
CA LEU A 69 -12.48 3.58 7.80
C LEU A 69 -13.09 3.16 9.15
N ALA A 70 -13.00 3.98 10.20
CA ALA A 70 -13.64 3.73 11.49
C ALA A 70 -15.13 3.32 11.41
N PRO A 71 -15.97 3.86 10.49
CA PRO A 71 -17.35 3.39 10.32
C PRO A 71 -17.50 1.92 9.92
N LEU A 72 -16.44 1.28 9.39
CA LEU A 72 -16.46 -0.13 9.02
C LEU A 72 -16.30 -1.08 10.23
N LYS A 73 -15.93 -0.56 11.41
CA LYS A 73 -15.65 -1.37 12.62
C LYS A 73 -16.79 -2.33 12.99
N TYR A 74 -18.03 -1.88 12.82
CA TYR A 74 -19.23 -2.67 13.12
C TYR A 74 -20.04 -3.02 11.86
N ALA A 75 -19.49 -2.75 10.67
CA ALA A 75 -20.15 -3.11 9.42
C ALA A 75 -20.30 -4.64 9.33
N ARG A 76 -21.48 -5.08 8.86
CA ARG A 76 -21.77 -6.51 8.62
C ARG A 76 -20.89 -7.12 7.53
N THR A 77 -20.44 -6.30 6.59
CA THR A 77 -19.60 -6.71 5.45
C THR A 77 -18.22 -6.10 5.60
N THR A 78 -17.19 -6.92 5.45
CA THR A 78 -15.80 -6.47 5.43
C THR A 78 -15.44 -5.91 4.04
N PRO A 79 -14.53 -4.93 3.96
CA PRO A 79 -14.16 -4.33 2.68
C PRO A 79 -13.36 -5.29 1.80
N TYR A 80 -13.38 -5.02 0.49
CA TYR A 80 -12.40 -5.60 -0.43
C TYR A 80 -11.12 -4.78 -0.44
N VAL A 81 -10.00 -5.48 -0.64
CA VAL A 81 -8.70 -4.88 -0.90
C VAL A 81 -8.16 -5.33 -2.25
N PHE A 82 -7.37 -4.47 -2.88
CA PHE A 82 -6.85 -4.65 -4.23
C PHE A 82 -5.34 -4.43 -4.24
N THR A 83 -4.60 -5.35 -4.84
CA THR A 83 -3.15 -5.21 -5.09
C THR A 83 -2.89 -4.29 -6.28
N GLU A 84 -1.62 -4.02 -6.60
CA GLU A 84 -1.22 -3.31 -7.83
C GLU A 84 -1.87 -3.95 -9.08
N TYR A 85 -1.86 -5.28 -9.17
CA TYR A 85 -2.48 -6.02 -10.26
C TYR A 85 -4.01 -5.90 -10.28
N GLY A 86 -4.64 -5.95 -9.11
CA GLY A 86 -6.08 -5.71 -9.00
C GLY A 86 -6.47 -4.32 -9.47
N VAL A 87 -5.71 -3.30 -9.09
CA VAL A 87 -5.93 -1.92 -9.54
C VAL A 87 -5.72 -1.79 -11.04
N ALA A 88 -4.68 -2.41 -11.60
CA ALA A 88 -4.48 -2.46 -13.04
C ALA A 88 -5.71 -3.08 -13.74
N MET A 89 -6.29 -4.15 -13.20
CA MET A 89 -7.50 -4.76 -13.77
C MET A 89 -8.73 -3.86 -13.71
N LEU A 90 -8.82 -2.93 -12.75
CA LEU A 90 -9.90 -1.93 -12.72
C LEU A 90 -9.95 -1.07 -13.99
N SER A 91 -8.82 -0.84 -14.67
CA SER A 91 -8.78 -0.09 -15.94
C SER A 91 -9.57 -0.77 -17.06
N SER A 92 -9.74 -2.10 -16.96
CA SER A 92 -10.48 -2.88 -17.93
C SER A 92 -12.00 -2.74 -17.78
N ILE A 93 -12.48 -2.37 -16.58
CA ILE A 93 -13.92 -2.31 -16.25
C ILE A 93 -14.42 -0.89 -15.95
N LEU A 94 -13.57 0.01 -15.46
CA LEU A 94 -13.89 1.42 -15.19
C LEU A 94 -13.34 2.29 -16.32
N LYS A 95 -14.24 2.81 -17.17
CA LYS A 95 -13.89 3.48 -18.43
C LYS A 95 -14.09 5.00 -18.45
N SER A 96 -14.51 5.61 -17.34
CA SER A 96 -14.69 7.06 -17.29
C SER A 96 -13.33 7.78 -17.43
N LYS A 97 -13.33 9.00 -18.00
CA LYS A 97 -12.10 9.82 -18.12
C LYS A 97 -11.38 9.98 -16.78
N ARG A 98 -12.16 10.22 -15.71
CA ARG A 98 -11.65 10.28 -14.34
C ARG A 98 -11.02 8.96 -13.91
N ALA A 99 -11.66 7.82 -14.19
CA ALA A 99 -11.13 6.53 -13.78
C ALA A 99 -9.85 6.15 -14.50
N ILE A 100 -9.74 6.46 -15.78
CA ILE A 100 -8.49 6.27 -16.54
C ILE A 100 -7.36 7.07 -15.88
N GLN A 101 -7.58 8.36 -15.60
CA GLN A 101 -6.56 9.21 -14.99
C GLN A 101 -6.18 8.76 -13.58
N VAL A 102 -7.16 8.43 -12.74
CA VAL A 102 -6.93 7.96 -11.37
C VAL A 102 -6.12 6.66 -11.39
N ASN A 103 -6.45 5.71 -12.27
CA ASN A 103 -5.72 4.45 -12.35
C ASN A 103 -4.25 4.66 -12.73
N ILE A 104 -3.98 5.54 -13.71
CA ILE A 104 -2.60 5.91 -14.08
C ILE A 104 -1.83 6.45 -12.87
N GLU A 105 -2.43 7.34 -12.08
CA GLU A 105 -1.77 7.89 -10.89
C GLU A 105 -1.56 6.85 -9.79
N ILE A 106 -2.49 5.91 -9.62
CA ILE A 106 -2.31 4.82 -8.66
C ILE A 106 -1.16 3.90 -9.08
N ILE A 107 -1.09 3.51 -10.35
CA ILE A 107 0.01 2.68 -10.84
C ILE A 107 1.36 3.40 -10.68
N LYS A 108 1.43 4.71 -10.96
CA LYS A 108 2.63 5.50 -10.68
C LYS A 108 3.03 5.46 -9.21
N ALA A 109 2.08 5.53 -8.29
CA ALA A 109 2.34 5.46 -6.85
C ALA A 109 2.95 4.10 -6.46
N PHE A 110 2.39 3.00 -6.96
CA PHE A 110 2.96 1.67 -6.73
C PHE A 110 4.39 1.53 -7.30
N VAL A 111 4.63 2.03 -8.50
CA VAL A 111 5.97 2.03 -9.13
C VAL A 111 6.96 2.87 -8.32
N GLN A 112 6.58 4.06 -7.88
CA GLN A 112 7.42 4.93 -7.06
C GLN A 112 7.78 4.25 -5.74
N LEU A 113 6.79 3.68 -5.05
CA LEU A 113 7.01 2.91 -3.82
C LEU A 113 7.95 1.72 -4.04
N ARG A 114 7.89 1.04 -5.19
CA ARG A 114 8.82 -0.05 -5.55
C ARG A 114 10.23 0.46 -5.77
N ASN A 115 10.39 1.57 -6.51
CA ASN A 115 11.69 2.18 -6.77
C ASN A 115 12.36 2.67 -5.49
N MET A 116 11.59 3.25 -4.56
CA MET A 116 12.10 3.62 -3.23
C MET A 116 12.65 2.40 -2.50
N MET A 117 11.89 1.30 -2.41
CA MET A 117 12.36 0.06 -1.74
C MET A 117 13.63 -0.52 -2.38
N ILE A 118 13.72 -0.49 -3.72
CA ILE A 118 14.93 -0.96 -4.43
C ILE A 118 16.12 -0.05 -4.11
N SER A 119 15.93 1.27 -4.08
CA SER A 119 16.97 2.24 -3.72
C SER A 119 17.48 2.00 -2.30
N HIS A 120 16.59 1.81 -1.33
CA HIS A 120 16.96 1.47 0.05
C HIS A 120 17.75 0.16 0.13
N LYS A 121 17.33 -0.90 -0.58
CA LYS A 121 18.04 -2.19 -0.63
C LYS A 121 19.46 -2.04 -1.21
N ASN A 122 19.60 -1.27 -2.29
CA ASN A 122 20.90 -1.00 -2.90
C ASN A 122 21.82 -0.21 -1.96
N MET A 123 21.26 0.75 -1.22
CA MET A 123 22.00 1.55 -0.24
C MET A 123 22.49 0.68 0.93
N LYS A 124 21.63 -0.18 1.48
CA LYS A 124 21.99 -1.14 2.52
C LYS A 124 23.14 -2.06 2.08
N LYS A 125 23.03 -2.64 0.89
CA LYS A 125 24.09 -3.50 0.33
C LYS A 125 25.42 -2.75 0.18
N LYS A 126 25.38 -1.50 -0.29
CA LYS A 126 26.59 -0.70 -0.47
C LYS A 126 27.28 -0.37 0.85
N ILE A 127 26.51 -0.18 1.93
CA ILE A 127 27.06 -0.01 3.29
C ILE A 127 27.71 -1.32 3.77
N GLU A 128 27.05 -2.47 3.61
CA GLU A 128 27.62 -3.79 3.98
C GLU A 128 28.93 -4.07 3.22
N GLU A 129 29.00 -3.74 1.93
CA GLU A 129 30.22 -3.87 1.12
C GLU A 129 31.35 -2.92 1.56
N MET A 130 31.01 -1.74 2.08
CA MET A 130 31.99 -0.81 2.63
C MET A 130 32.48 -1.28 4.01
N GLU A 131 31.59 -1.71 4.90
CA GLU A 131 31.92 -2.27 6.21
C GLU A 131 32.95 -3.41 6.07
N ALA A 132 32.77 -4.31 5.10
CA ALA A 132 33.69 -5.42 4.86
C ALA A 132 35.10 -4.99 4.42
N LYS A 133 35.28 -3.73 3.99
CA LYS A 133 36.55 -3.20 3.48
C LYS A 133 37.32 -2.33 4.48
N TYR A 134 36.72 -1.93 5.60
CA TYR A 134 37.32 -0.99 6.56
C TYR A 134 37.46 -1.62 7.96
N ASP A 135 38.56 -1.26 8.66
CA ASP A 135 38.93 -1.80 9.98
C ASP A 135 38.04 -1.27 11.14
N GLU A 136 38.19 -1.88 12.33
CA GLU A 136 37.37 -1.68 13.54
C GLU A 136 37.11 -0.22 13.94
N GLN A 137 38.01 0.72 13.64
CA GLN A 137 37.83 2.15 13.92
C GLN A 137 36.61 2.77 13.24
N PHE A 138 36.18 2.22 12.10
CA PHE A 138 34.99 2.68 11.39
C PHE A 138 33.69 2.01 11.84
N GLN A 139 33.75 0.98 12.70
CA GLN A 139 32.54 0.27 13.14
C GLN A 139 31.52 1.20 13.82
N VAL A 140 31.97 2.18 14.59
CA VAL A 140 31.07 3.13 15.28
C VAL A 140 30.26 3.97 14.29
N VAL A 141 30.87 4.39 13.17
CA VAL A 141 30.20 5.16 12.12
C VAL A 141 29.16 4.30 11.40
N PHE A 142 29.54 3.07 11.06
CA PHE A 142 28.65 2.12 10.41
C PHE A 142 27.48 1.71 11.31
N GLN A 143 27.72 1.56 12.61
CA GLN A 143 26.67 1.26 13.59
C GLN A 143 25.65 2.40 13.68
N ALA A 144 26.09 3.66 13.65
CA ALA A 144 25.20 4.82 13.58
C ALA A 144 24.40 4.87 12.25
N LEU A 145 25.04 4.57 11.11
CA LEU A 145 24.35 4.50 9.82
C LEU A 145 23.27 3.39 9.79
N ARG A 146 23.53 2.22 10.40
CA ARG A 146 22.53 1.16 10.52
C ARG A 146 21.34 1.59 11.36
N GLN A 147 21.56 2.29 12.48
CA GLN A 147 20.46 2.81 13.30
C GLN A 147 19.55 3.72 12.48
N LEU A 148 20.09 4.60 11.65
CA LEU A 148 19.29 5.46 10.76
C LEU A 148 18.50 4.67 9.71
N LEU A 149 19.08 3.62 9.14
CA LEU A 149 18.40 2.74 8.18
C LEU A 149 17.28 1.90 8.83
N ASP A 150 17.53 1.37 10.04
CA ASP A 150 16.60 0.50 10.75
C ASP A 150 15.50 1.29 11.50
N GLU A 151 15.71 2.58 11.78
CA GLU A 151 14.70 3.46 12.38
C GLU A 151 13.59 3.85 11.40
N GLU A 152 13.86 3.87 10.09
CA GLU A 152 12.84 4.14 9.06
C GLU A 152 11.93 2.92 8.77
N GLU A 153 12.40 1.69 8.99
CA GLU A 153 11.61 0.46 8.76
C GLU A 153 10.64 0.13 9.90
N LYS A 154 10.84 0.67 11.10
CA LYS A 154 9.92 0.43 12.22
C LYS A 154 8.65 1.25 12.02
N PRO A 155 7.44 0.64 12.03
CA PRO A 155 6.22 1.43 12.06
C PRO A 155 6.28 2.31 13.31
N LYS A 156 6.17 3.64 13.12
CA LYS A 156 6.18 4.61 14.22
C LYS A 156 5.22 4.14 15.31
N ARG A 157 5.74 3.69 16.46
CA ARG A 157 4.92 3.41 17.64
C ARG A 157 4.22 4.72 17.99
N LYS A 158 2.90 4.81 17.75
CA LYS A 158 2.12 5.93 18.25
C LYS A 158 2.06 5.80 19.77
N ILE A 159 2.72 6.73 20.45
CA ILE A 159 2.62 6.96 21.89
C ILE A 159 1.14 7.24 22.17
N GLY A 160 0.51 6.36 22.97
CA GLY A 160 -0.86 6.56 23.42
C GLY A 160 -0.93 7.71 24.42
N PHE A 161 -1.93 8.57 24.24
CA PHE A 161 -2.53 9.36 25.31
C PHE A 161 -3.96 8.89 25.48
#